data_AF-S7Q9J9-F1
#
_entry.id   AF-S7Q9J9-F1
#
_cell.length_a   1.000
_cell.length_b   1.000
_cell.length_c   1.000
_cell.angle_alpha   90.00
_cell.angle_beta   90.00
_cell.angle_gamma   90.00
#
_symmetry.space_group_name_H-M   'P 1'
#
loop_
_entity.id
_entity.type
_entity.pdbx_description
1 polymer ?
#
loop_
_entity_poly.entity_id
_entity_poly.type
_entity_poly.pdbx_seq_one_letter_code
_entity_poly.pdbx_strand_id
1 'polypeptide(L)'
;MRHLPAKDIYNELQSLPGPLFHSPSPVAAEGKIPRLQSEIASLLVHPLLEAALHLLNHSLYAPHFLLRKMQNSRGGQHLHGVLHRVEGDYENARIWYREASGTETPPKEVTNREREEVFVEFWSKHTHLLQDEDENGQQDKAHRARAAATAFIDRVQQMKEQSKGQVFDAGLRTPEREELERISKAELNTVAEWAGNTFGWGSWGEGDGEAKDASGAYTGNTKEQKEIFMKQMGEGIRKF
;
A
#
# COMPACT_ATOMS: atom_id res chain seq x y z
N MET A 1 11.88 -18.95 -21.05
CA MET A 1 12.53 -18.54 -19.77
C MET A 1 11.64 -19.04 -18.65
N ARG A 2 12.19 -19.59 -17.56
CA ARG A 2 11.37 -19.90 -16.37
C ARG A 2 11.06 -18.58 -15.66
N HIS A 3 9.79 -18.30 -15.42
CA HIS A 3 9.37 -17.17 -14.58
C HIS A 3 9.80 -17.44 -13.13
N LEU A 4 10.25 -16.40 -12.43
CA LEU A 4 10.54 -16.52 -10.99
C LEU A 4 9.21 -16.64 -10.23
N PRO A 5 9.07 -17.59 -9.29
CA PRO A 5 7.93 -17.65 -8.38
C PRO A 5 7.75 -16.35 -7.59
N ALA A 6 6.52 -15.98 -7.26
CA ALA A 6 6.22 -14.74 -6.52
C ALA A 6 6.96 -14.67 -5.18
N LYS A 7 7.14 -15.82 -4.51
CA LYS A 7 7.88 -15.90 -3.24
C LYS A 7 9.37 -15.61 -3.42
N ASP A 8 9.97 -16.01 -4.54
CA ASP A 8 11.38 -15.75 -4.83
C ASP A 8 11.59 -14.26 -5.13
N ILE A 9 10.68 -13.65 -5.90
CA ILE A 9 10.67 -12.19 -6.11
C ILE A 9 10.52 -11.46 -4.77
N TYR A 10 9.58 -11.89 -3.93
CA TYR A 10 9.39 -11.33 -2.59
C TYR A 10 10.67 -11.40 -1.74
N ASN A 11 11.37 -12.54 -1.78
CA ASN A 11 12.62 -12.74 -1.06
C ASN A 11 13.74 -11.84 -1.59
N GLU A 12 13.84 -11.66 -2.90
CA GLU A 12 14.82 -10.74 -3.51
C GLU A 12 14.55 -9.29 -3.09
N LEU A 13 13.29 -8.87 -3.07
CA LEU A 13 12.90 -7.53 -2.66
C LEU A 13 13.26 -7.22 -1.19
N GLN A 14 13.57 -8.22 -0.36
CA GLN A 14 13.99 -7.99 1.04
C GLN A 14 15.32 -7.24 1.16
N SER A 15 16.15 -7.22 0.11
CA SER A 15 17.38 -6.41 0.11
C SER A 15 17.13 -4.91 -0.03
N LEU A 16 15.92 -4.48 -0.40
CA LEU A 16 15.55 -3.08 -0.56
C LEU A 16 14.99 -2.49 0.73
N PRO A 17 15.34 -1.23 1.08
CA PRO A 17 14.72 -0.53 2.21
C PRO A 17 13.23 -0.27 1.94
N GLY A 18 12.47 0.00 3.00
CA GLY A 18 11.07 0.38 2.88
C GLY A 18 10.92 1.70 2.13
N PRO A 19 9.97 1.81 1.18
CA PRO A 19 9.76 3.04 0.44
C PRO A 19 9.18 4.11 1.36
N LEU A 20 9.81 5.27 1.39
CA LEU A 20 9.30 6.47 2.10
C LEU A 20 8.99 7.62 1.15
N PHE A 21 9.80 7.75 0.10
CA PHE A 21 9.67 8.78 -0.91
C PHE A 21 9.76 8.15 -2.30
N HIS A 22 9.06 8.75 -3.25
CA HIS A 22 9.13 8.34 -4.63
C HIS A 22 10.57 8.44 -5.13
N SER A 23 10.99 7.46 -5.92
CA SER A 23 12.26 7.56 -6.62
C SER A 23 12.17 8.62 -7.73
N PRO A 24 13.29 9.20 -8.19
CA PRO A 24 13.29 10.00 -9.41
C PRO A 24 12.89 9.14 -10.61
N SER A 25 12.32 9.76 -11.65
CA SER A 25 12.13 9.09 -12.94
C SER A 25 13.48 8.65 -13.53
N PRO A 26 13.59 7.47 -14.16
CA PRO A 26 12.53 6.50 -14.50
C PRO A 26 12.22 5.47 -13.40
N VAL A 27 12.98 5.47 -12.29
CA VAL A 27 12.87 4.46 -11.22
C VAL A 27 11.49 4.45 -10.57
N ALA A 28 10.77 5.57 -10.50
CA ALA A 28 9.38 5.56 -10.03
C ALA A 28 8.43 4.72 -10.91
N ALA A 29 8.72 4.58 -12.20
CA ALA A 29 7.93 3.76 -13.12
C ALA A 29 8.37 2.29 -13.07
N GLU A 30 9.67 2.04 -13.14
CA GLU A 30 10.25 0.69 -13.30
C GLU A 30 10.58 -0.01 -11.98
N GLY A 31 10.64 0.72 -10.88
CA GLY A 31 11.14 0.25 -9.60
C GLY A 31 12.68 0.24 -9.51
N LYS A 32 13.19 -0.10 -8.32
CA LYS A 32 14.62 -0.17 -8.00
C LYS A 32 15.32 -1.33 -8.69
N ILE A 33 14.60 -2.41 -8.96
CA ILE A 33 15.08 -3.55 -9.74
C ILE A 33 14.21 -3.64 -11.00
N PRO A 34 14.59 -2.96 -12.10
CA PRO A 34 13.74 -2.79 -13.28
C PRO A 34 13.25 -4.11 -13.90
N ARG A 35 14.09 -5.16 -13.91
CA ARG A 35 13.71 -6.47 -14.45
C ARG A 35 12.52 -7.10 -13.72
N LEU A 36 12.36 -6.81 -12.42
CA LEU A 36 11.26 -7.35 -11.64
C LEU A 36 9.92 -6.72 -12.03
N GLN A 37 9.90 -5.58 -12.71
CA GLN A 37 8.65 -4.92 -13.09
C GLN A 37 7.79 -5.80 -14.01
N SER A 38 8.39 -6.33 -15.08
CA SER A 38 7.68 -7.23 -16.00
C SER A 38 7.49 -8.62 -15.39
N GLU A 39 8.44 -9.09 -14.57
CA GLU A 39 8.29 -10.37 -13.89
C GLU A 39 7.10 -10.36 -12.92
N ILE A 40 6.96 -9.32 -12.08
CA ILE A 40 5.83 -9.15 -11.16
C ILE A 40 4.50 -9.11 -11.92
N ALA A 41 4.41 -8.31 -12.99
CA ALA A 41 3.19 -8.21 -13.80
C ALA A 41 2.82 -9.54 -14.51
N SER A 42 3.80 -10.43 -14.72
CA SER A 42 3.60 -11.75 -15.33
C SER A 42 3.22 -12.85 -14.34
N LEU A 43 3.24 -12.58 -13.03
CA LEU A 43 2.98 -13.59 -12.00
C LEU A 43 1.54 -14.12 -12.01
N LEU A 44 0.59 -13.33 -12.52
CA LEU A 44 -0.84 -13.64 -12.46
C LEU A 44 -1.27 -14.03 -11.05
N VAL A 45 -0.82 -13.30 -10.03
CA VAL A 45 -1.20 -13.52 -8.62
C VAL A 45 -2.40 -12.64 -8.24
N HIS A 46 -2.89 -12.78 -7.01
CA HIS A 46 -3.91 -11.87 -6.48
C HIS A 46 -3.47 -10.40 -6.63
N PRO A 47 -4.32 -9.48 -7.12
CA PRO A 47 -3.92 -8.10 -7.46
C PRO A 47 -3.41 -7.29 -6.24
N LEU A 48 -3.86 -7.63 -5.03
CA LEU A 48 -3.30 -7.07 -3.79
C LEU A 48 -1.84 -7.48 -3.56
N LEU A 49 -1.49 -8.75 -3.83
CA LEU A 49 -0.11 -9.24 -3.71
C LEU A 49 0.77 -8.58 -4.79
N GLU A 50 0.28 -8.53 -6.03
CA GLU A 50 0.98 -7.86 -7.15
C GLU A 50 1.28 -6.39 -6.82
N ALA A 51 0.29 -5.64 -6.33
CA ALA A 51 0.48 -4.25 -5.91
C ALA A 51 1.50 -4.11 -4.78
N ALA A 52 1.48 -4.99 -3.78
CA ALA A 52 2.45 -4.97 -2.69
C ALA A 52 3.88 -5.25 -3.18
N LEU A 53 4.07 -6.18 -4.12
CA LEU A 53 5.38 -6.47 -4.71
C LEU A 53 5.92 -5.29 -5.52
N HIS A 54 5.08 -4.63 -6.32
CA HIS A 54 5.48 -3.41 -7.03
C HIS A 54 5.89 -2.29 -6.06
N LEU A 55 5.12 -2.07 -4.99
CA LEU A 55 5.45 -1.07 -3.97
C LEU A 55 6.75 -1.41 -3.23
N LEU A 56 6.99 -2.70 -2.90
CA LEU A 56 8.27 -3.17 -2.35
C LEU A 56 9.45 -2.94 -3.31
N ASN A 57 9.19 -2.94 -4.63
CA ASN A 57 10.15 -2.56 -5.66
C ASN A 57 10.22 -1.05 -5.90
N HIS A 58 9.51 -0.21 -5.12
CA HIS A 58 9.42 1.24 -5.30
C HIS A 58 8.81 1.68 -6.66
N SER A 59 8.10 0.78 -7.35
CA SER A 59 7.32 1.11 -8.55
C SER A 59 5.95 1.63 -8.14
N LEU A 60 5.57 2.80 -8.66
CA LEU A 60 4.30 3.44 -8.35
C LEU A 60 3.29 3.32 -9.50
N TYR A 61 3.77 3.16 -10.74
CA TYR A 61 2.89 3.17 -11.91
C TYR A 61 1.89 2.01 -11.93
N ALA A 62 2.34 0.75 -11.79
CA ALA A 62 1.44 -0.40 -11.81
C ALA A 62 0.44 -0.42 -10.63
N PRO A 63 0.85 -0.14 -9.37
CA PRO A 63 -0.07 -0.04 -8.24
C PRO A 63 -1.25 0.92 -8.45
N HIS A 64 -1.05 2.07 -9.11
CA HIS A 64 -2.16 3.00 -9.42
C HIS A 64 -3.33 2.32 -10.14
N PHE A 65 -3.03 1.50 -11.15
CA PHE A 65 -4.06 0.82 -11.95
C PHE A 65 -4.71 -0.34 -11.20
N LEU A 66 -3.92 -1.11 -10.46
CA LEU A 66 -4.41 -2.24 -9.67
C LEU A 66 -5.33 -1.77 -8.54
N LEU A 67 -4.84 -0.82 -7.74
CA LEU A 67 -5.52 -0.33 -6.55
C LEU A 67 -6.79 0.45 -6.90
N ARG A 68 -6.84 1.12 -8.06
CA ARG A 68 -8.06 1.76 -8.55
C ARG A 68 -9.26 0.83 -8.65
N LYS A 69 -9.03 -0.47 -8.89
CA LYS A 69 -10.08 -1.47 -8.97
C LYS A 69 -10.39 -2.14 -7.63
N MET A 70 -9.68 -1.78 -6.56
CA MET A 70 -9.79 -2.35 -5.20
C MET A 70 -10.18 -1.30 -4.15
N GLN A 71 -10.74 -0.16 -4.56
CA GLN A 71 -11.01 1.02 -3.70
C GLN A 71 -12.01 0.77 -2.56
N ASN A 72 -12.85 -0.27 -2.66
CA ASN A 72 -13.79 -0.65 -1.61
C ASN A 72 -13.36 -1.94 -0.89
N SER A 73 -12.13 -2.40 -1.08
CA SER A 73 -11.52 -3.45 -0.24
C SER A 73 -10.62 -2.81 0.82
N ARG A 74 -10.66 -3.28 2.07
CA ARG A 74 -9.81 -2.73 3.14
C ARG A 74 -8.31 -2.94 2.84
N GLY A 75 -7.95 -4.08 2.25
CA GLY A 75 -6.59 -4.31 1.73
C GLY A 75 -6.17 -3.30 0.65
N GLY A 76 -7.04 -3.04 -0.33
CA GLY A 76 -6.76 -2.07 -1.39
C GLY A 76 -6.69 -0.63 -0.87
N GLN A 77 -7.55 -0.26 0.08
CA GLN A 77 -7.49 1.03 0.78
C GLN A 77 -6.17 1.18 1.55
N HIS A 78 -5.71 0.13 2.22
CA HIS A 78 -4.42 0.15 2.92
C HIS A 78 -3.26 0.43 1.96
N LEU A 79 -3.16 -0.32 0.86
CA LEU A 79 -2.09 -0.12 -0.13
C LEU A 79 -2.21 1.22 -0.88
N HIS A 80 -3.42 1.77 -1.08
CA HIS A 80 -3.60 3.14 -1.58
C HIS A 80 -2.97 4.17 -0.65
N GLY A 81 -3.14 4.02 0.66
CA GLY A 81 -2.51 4.90 1.63
C GLY A 81 -0.99 4.82 1.58
N VAL A 82 -0.42 3.62 1.43
CA VAL A 82 1.02 3.44 1.24
C VAL A 82 1.49 4.11 -0.05
N LEU A 83 0.78 3.88 -1.16
CA LEU A 83 1.08 4.46 -2.47
C LEU A 83 1.17 5.99 -2.39
N HIS A 84 0.11 6.65 -1.93
CA HIS A 84 0.08 8.12 -1.85
C HIS A 84 1.06 8.69 -0.82
N ARG A 85 1.34 7.96 0.27
CA ARG A 85 2.39 8.33 1.21
C ARG A 85 3.75 8.40 0.53
N VAL A 86 4.09 7.39 -0.27
CA VAL A 86 5.38 7.33 -0.99
C VAL A 86 5.44 8.42 -2.07
N GLU A 87 4.33 8.73 -2.74
CA GLU A 87 4.24 9.86 -3.68
C GLU A 87 4.43 11.23 -3.03
N GLY A 88 4.21 11.32 -1.72
CA GLY A 88 4.22 12.58 -0.98
C GLY A 88 2.90 13.34 -1.05
N ASP A 89 1.81 12.65 -1.39
CA ASP A 89 0.41 13.11 -1.27
C ASP A 89 -0.17 12.63 0.07
N TYR A 90 0.29 13.28 1.14
CA TYR A 90 -0.01 12.85 2.51
C TYR A 90 -1.46 13.08 2.91
N GLU A 91 -2.14 14.04 2.29
CA GLU A 91 -3.56 14.29 2.56
C GLU A 91 -4.40 13.10 2.09
N ASN A 92 -4.19 12.63 0.86
CA ASN A 92 -4.83 11.41 0.37
C ASN A 92 -4.37 10.16 1.12
N ALA A 93 -3.10 10.07 1.52
CA ALA A 93 -2.62 8.95 2.33
C ALA A 93 -3.41 8.79 3.65
N ARG A 94 -3.67 9.90 4.37
CA ARG A 94 -4.44 9.88 5.62
C ARG A 94 -5.91 9.48 5.38
N ILE A 95 -6.52 9.92 4.28
CA ILE A 95 -7.87 9.51 3.89
C ILE A 95 -7.92 7.99 3.73
N TRP A 96 -6.99 7.40 2.97
CA TRP A 96 -6.98 5.97 2.73
C TRP A 96 -6.64 5.13 3.96
N TYR A 97 -5.77 5.60 4.86
CA TYR A 97 -5.51 4.94 6.14
C TYR A 97 -6.71 4.98 7.08
N ARG A 98 -7.45 6.08 7.07
CA ARG A 98 -8.74 6.16 7.78
C ARG A 98 -9.73 5.14 7.22
N GLU A 99 -9.86 5.03 5.90
CA GLU A 99 -10.71 4.00 5.29
C GLU A 99 -10.22 2.59 5.67
N ALA A 100 -8.94 2.28 5.52
CA ALA A 100 -8.37 0.98 5.86
C ALA A 100 -8.59 0.57 7.33
N SER A 101 -8.64 1.55 8.24
CA SER A 101 -8.87 1.32 9.67
C SER A 101 -10.31 0.94 10.04
N GLY A 102 -11.28 1.24 9.19
CA GLY A 102 -12.69 0.97 9.46
C GLY A 102 -13.35 1.84 10.55
N THR A 103 -12.68 2.88 11.06
CA THR A 103 -13.16 3.65 12.23
C THR A 103 -14.25 4.67 11.93
N GLU A 104 -14.36 5.18 10.69
CA GLU A 104 -15.28 6.29 10.36
C GLU A 104 -16.29 5.97 9.26
N THR A 105 -15.96 5.09 8.33
CA THR A 105 -16.85 4.78 7.20
C THR A 105 -17.62 3.50 7.51
N PRO A 106 -18.94 3.57 7.77
CA PRO A 106 -19.75 2.38 7.88
C PRO A 106 -19.53 1.53 6.62
N PRO A 107 -19.34 0.21 6.74
CA PRO A 107 -19.24 -0.64 5.57
C PRO A 107 -20.46 -0.37 4.66
N LYS A 108 -20.23 0.23 3.48
CA LYS A 108 -21.23 0.23 2.41
C LYS A 108 -21.43 -1.23 1.97
N GLU A 109 -22.58 -1.59 1.40
CA GLU A 109 -22.84 -2.96 0.92
C GLU A 109 -21.74 -3.53 0.01
N VAL A 110 -21.01 -2.66 -0.69
CA VAL A 110 -19.90 -3.01 -1.60
C VAL A 110 -18.53 -3.10 -0.91
N THR A 111 -18.46 -2.88 0.42
CA THR A 111 -17.20 -2.85 1.16
C THR A 111 -16.76 -4.27 1.47
N ASN A 112 -15.65 -4.70 0.88
CA ASN A 112 -14.97 -5.92 1.26
C ASN A 112 -14.07 -5.63 2.47
N ARG A 113 -14.39 -6.23 3.62
CA ARG A 113 -13.66 -6.03 4.89
C ARG A 113 -12.39 -6.89 5.02
N GLU A 114 -12.05 -7.69 4.01
CA GLU A 114 -10.80 -8.44 3.99
C GLU A 114 -9.60 -7.55 4.27
N ARG A 115 -8.76 -7.97 5.22
CA ARG A 115 -7.51 -7.32 5.63
C ARG A 115 -7.68 -6.11 6.55
N GLU A 116 -8.91 -5.75 6.95
CA GLU A 116 -9.13 -4.72 7.98
C GLU A 116 -8.33 -5.04 9.25
N GLU A 117 -8.39 -6.30 9.68
CA GLU A 117 -7.68 -6.82 10.84
C GLU A 117 -6.18 -6.61 10.71
N VAL A 118 -5.60 -6.80 9.52
CA VAL A 118 -4.16 -6.74 9.37
C VAL A 118 -3.65 -5.30 9.41
N PHE A 119 -4.45 -4.31 8.97
CA PHE A 119 -4.11 -2.90 9.18
C PHE A 119 -4.08 -2.59 10.67
N VAL A 120 -5.15 -2.98 11.37
CA VAL A 120 -5.33 -2.73 12.80
C VAL A 120 -4.26 -3.42 13.64
N GLU A 121 -3.98 -4.70 13.37
CA GLU A 121 -2.95 -5.49 14.06
C GLU A 121 -1.54 -4.94 13.87
N PHE A 122 -1.21 -4.46 12.66
CA PHE A 122 0.10 -3.91 12.39
C PHE A 122 0.30 -2.57 13.12
N TRP A 123 -0.61 -1.63 12.90
CA TRP A 123 -0.44 -0.26 13.39
C TRP A 123 -0.70 -0.12 14.88
N SER A 124 -1.57 -0.95 15.49
CA SER A 124 -1.77 -0.95 16.95
C SER A 124 -0.54 -1.38 17.75
N LYS A 125 0.49 -1.94 17.12
CA LYS A 125 1.77 -2.28 17.75
C LYS A 125 2.79 -1.13 17.71
N HIS A 126 2.50 -0.07 16.96
CA HIS A 126 3.40 1.07 16.76
C HIS A 126 2.99 2.29 17.61
N THR A 127 2.49 2.06 18.82
CA THR A 127 2.04 3.13 19.73
C THR A 127 3.17 4.03 20.21
N HIS A 128 4.43 3.58 20.15
CA HIS A 128 5.61 4.41 20.42
C HIS A 128 5.73 5.63 19.48
N LEU A 129 4.96 5.67 18.38
CA LEU A 129 4.86 6.83 17.49
C LEU A 129 3.90 7.90 18.01
N LEU A 130 3.01 7.55 18.95
CA LEU A 130 2.05 8.46 19.56
C LEU A 130 2.76 9.33 20.60
N GLN A 131 2.26 10.55 20.77
CA GLN A 131 2.67 11.40 21.88
C GLN A 131 1.85 11.07 23.13
N ASP A 132 2.41 11.31 24.33
CA ASP A 132 1.89 10.90 25.64
C ASP A 132 0.41 11.28 25.93
N GLU A 133 -0.19 12.17 25.14
CA GLU A 133 -1.59 12.59 25.28
C GLU A 133 -2.62 11.62 24.65
N ASP A 134 -2.19 10.67 23.79
CA ASP A 134 -3.10 9.74 23.10
C ASP A 134 -3.28 8.39 23.84
N GLU A 135 -2.43 8.05 24.81
CA GLU A 135 -2.47 6.74 25.47
C GLU A 135 -3.65 6.57 26.44
N ASN A 136 -4.21 7.67 26.96
CA ASN A 136 -5.26 7.64 27.99
C ASN A 136 -6.70 7.75 27.47
N GLY A 137 -6.93 7.84 26.15
CA GLY A 137 -8.25 8.16 25.58
C GLY A 137 -8.90 7.10 24.68
N GLN A 138 -8.16 6.13 24.11
CA GLN A 138 -8.70 5.26 23.06
C GLN A 138 -8.74 3.79 23.48
N GLN A 139 -9.92 3.35 23.95
CA GLN A 139 -10.17 1.94 24.26
C GLN A 139 -10.25 1.04 23.01
N ASP A 140 -10.52 1.62 21.83
CA ASP A 140 -10.66 0.85 20.59
C ASP A 140 -9.33 0.69 19.83
N LYS A 141 -9.00 -0.56 19.48
CA LYS A 141 -7.77 -0.94 18.79
C LYS A 141 -7.66 -0.32 17.40
N ALA A 142 -8.78 -0.18 16.69
CA ALA A 142 -8.79 0.41 15.35
C ALA A 142 -8.46 1.92 15.37
N HIS A 143 -8.97 2.65 16.36
CA HIS A 143 -8.62 4.06 16.58
C HIS A 143 -7.13 4.24 16.88
N ARG A 144 -6.57 3.41 17.77
CA ARG A 144 -5.12 3.44 18.06
C ARG A 144 -4.27 3.14 16.85
N ALA A 145 -4.67 2.15 16.06
CA ALA A 145 -3.99 1.80 14.81
C ALA A 145 -3.98 3.00 13.84
N ARG A 146 -5.13 3.65 13.64
CA ARG A 146 -5.20 4.85 12.79
C ARG A 146 -4.35 6.00 13.32
N ALA A 147 -4.36 6.24 14.62
CA ALA A 147 -3.55 7.30 15.23
C ALA A 147 -2.06 7.05 14.97
N ALA A 148 -1.58 5.82 15.21
CA ALA A 148 -0.18 5.45 14.96
C ALA A 148 0.19 5.57 13.47
N ALA A 149 -0.70 5.15 12.57
CA ALA A 149 -0.49 5.26 11.13
C ALA A 149 -0.45 6.72 10.66
N THR A 150 -1.23 7.60 11.30
CA THR A 150 -1.24 9.04 11.02
C THR A 150 0.03 9.71 11.53
N ALA A 151 0.44 9.40 12.77
CA ALA A 151 1.70 9.87 13.34
C ALA A 151 2.91 9.45 12.48
N PHE A 152 2.87 8.24 11.91
CA PHE A 152 3.87 7.83 10.94
C PHE A 152 3.91 8.72 9.69
N ILE A 153 2.74 9.01 9.09
CA ILE A 153 2.65 9.91 7.93
C ILE A 153 3.21 11.30 8.28
N ASP A 154 2.89 11.82 9.47
CA ASP A 154 3.35 13.13 9.93
C ASP A 154 4.88 13.19 10.02
N ARG A 155 5.52 12.15 10.58
CA ARG A 155 6.99 12.05 10.63
C ARG A 155 7.62 11.99 9.23
N VAL A 156 7.05 11.21 8.31
CA VAL A 156 7.53 11.13 6.92
C VAL A 156 7.38 12.48 6.21
N GLN A 157 6.25 13.17 6.41
CA GLN A 157 6.00 14.49 5.85
C GLN A 157 6.98 15.53 6.41
N GLN A 158 7.19 15.53 7.73
CA GLN A 158 8.15 16.43 8.38
C GLN A 158 9.57 16.24 7.82
N MET A 159 9.99 14.98 7.63
CA MET A 159 11.28 14.67 7.01
C MET A 159 11.38 15.23 5.58
N LYS A 160 10.33 15.10 4.76
CA LYS A 160 10.27 15.73 3.43
C LYS A 160 10.41 17.24 3.52
N GLU A 161 9.67 17.90 4.40
CA GLU A 161 9.68 19.36 4.54
C GLU A 161 11.05 19.89 4.97
N GLN A 162 11.74 19.18 5.87
CA GLN A 162 13.10 19.51 6.31
C GLN A 162 14.15 19.37 5.20
N SER A 163 13.89 18.57 4.16
CA SER A 163 14.82 18.31 3.06
C SER A 163 14.97 19.44 2.03
N LYS A 164 14.16 20.51 2.15
CA LYS A 164 14.21 21.69 1.26
C LYS A 164 14.20 21.36 -0.24
N GLY A 165 13.52 20.29 -0.64
CA GLY A 165 13.38 19.85 -2.04
C GLY A 165 14.30 18.71 -2.46
N GLN A 166 15.25 18.28 -1.63
CA GLN A 166 16.03 17.05 -1.83
C GLN A 166 15.31 15.84 -1.23
N VAL A 167 14.07 15.62 -1.64
CA VAL A 167 13.15 14.66 -1.01
C VAL A 167 13.69 13.24 -1.03
N PHE A 168 14.32 12.82 -2.13
CA PHE A 168 14.86 11.46 -2.26
C PHE A 168 15.97 11.16 -1.23
N ASP A 169 16.81 12.15 -0.92
CA ASP A 169 17.93 12.01 0.01
C ASP A 169 17.56 12.49 1.43
N ALA A 170 16.30 12.80 1.68
CA ALA A 170 15.84 13.35 2.95
C ALA A 170 16.08 12.36 4.09
N GLY A 171 16.82 12.81 5.10
CA GLY A 171 17.19 12.00 6.26
C GLY A 171 18.17 10.86 5.95
N LEU A 172 18.81 10.83 4.78
CA LEU A 172 19.70 9.72 4.44
C LEU A 172 20.78 9.50 5.52
N ARG A 173 20.90 8.26 6.01
CA ARG A 173 21.81 7.84 7.10
C ARG A 173 21.49 8.43 8.49
N THR A 174 20.30 8.97 8.70
CA THR A 174 19.85 9.33 10.06
C THR A 174 19.15 8.13 10.72
N PRO A 175 19.26 7.97 12.05
CA PRO A 175 18.53 6.92 12.77
C PRO A 175 17.00 7.00 12.55
N GLU A 176 16.47 8.22 12.43
CA GLU A 176 15.05 8.43 12.14
C GLU A 176 14.64 7.87 10.78
N ARG A 177 15.44 8.10 9.73
CA ARG A 177 15.18 7.55 8.41
C ARG A 177 15.19 6.03 8.43
N GLU A 178 16.19 5.42 9.06
CA GLU A 178 16.31 3.97 9.17
C GLU A 178 15.12 3.37 9.92
N GLU A 179 14.65 4.02 10.99
CA GLU A 179 13.45 3.62 11.71
C GLU A 179 12.21 3.66 10.80
N LEU A 180 11.98 4.78 10.11
CA LEU A 180 10.82 4.95 9.25
C LEU A 180 10.84 3.97 8.07
N GLU A 181 12.00 3.73 7.45
CA GLU A 181 12.16 2.74 6.38
C GLU A 181 11.88 1.33 6.89
N ARG A 182 12.35 0.99 8.09
CA ARG A 182 12.07 -0.31 8.73
C ARG A 182 10.57 -0.50 8.97
N ILE A 183 9.87 0.52 9.47
CA ILE A 183 8.41 0.45 9.70
C ILE A 183 7.67 0.33 8.36
N SER A 184 8.01 1.16 7.36
CA SER A 184 7.40 1.10 6.01
C SER A 184 7.62 -0.26 5.35
N LYS A 185 8.83 -0.83 5.49
CA LYS A 185 9.15 -2.18 5.00
C LYS A 185 8.30 -3.24 5.70
N ALA A 186 8.22 -3.19 7.02
CA ALA A 186 7.45 -4.13 7.81
C ALA A 186 5.95 -4.07 7.48
N GLU A 187 5.41 -2.88 7.22
CA GLU A 187 4.02 -2.69 6.80
C GLU A 187 3.73 -3.41 5.48
N LEU A 188 4.54 -3.14 4.45
CA LEU A 188 4.38 -3.76 3.13
C LEU A 188 4.61 -5.27 3.17
N ASN A 189 5.61 -5.73 3.91
CA ASN A 189 5.86 -7.16 4.11
C ASN A 189 4.65 -7.84 4.77
N THR A 190 4.05 -7.21 5.78
CA THR A 190 2.83 -7.73 6.42
C THR A 190 1.69 -7.86 5.39
N VAL A 191 1.56 -6.93 4.44
CA VAL A 191 0.55 -7.03 3.36
C VAL A 191 0.86 -8.18 2.41
N ALA A 192 2.10 -8.22 1.90
CA ALA A 192 2.53 -9.24 0.95
C ALA A 192 2.42 -10.65 1.54
N GLU A 193 2.86 -10.86 2.78
CA GLU A 193 2.80 -12.15 3.45
C GLU A 193 1.37 -12.59 3.71
N TRP A 194 0.52 -11.69 4.20
CA TRP A 194 -0.89 -12.01 4.39
C TRP A 194 -1.57 -12.37 3.06
N ALA A 195 -1.31 -11.61 1.99
CA ALA A 195 -1.91 -11.86 0.69
C ALA A 195 -1.42 -13.20 0.11
N GLY A 196 -0.11 -13.47 0.17
CA GLY A 196 0.47 -14.73 -0.29
C GLY A 196 0.02 -15.95 0.52
N ASN A 197 -0.20 -15.80 1.84
CA ASN A 197 -0.72 -16.89 2.67
C ASN A 197 -2.24 -17.10 2.49
N THR A 198 -2.99 -16.04 2.21
CA THR A 198 -4.46 -16.10 2.08
C THR A 198 -4.92 -16.58 0.70
N PHE A 199 -4.25 -16.07 -0.34
CA PHE A 199 -4.62 -16.26 -1.75
C PHE A 199 -3.63 -17.12 -2.53
N GLY A 200 -2.49 -17.45 -1.95
CA GLY A 200 -1.43 -18.23 -2.58
C GLY A 200 -0.31 -17.36 -3.15
N TRP A 201 0.89 -17.95 -3.20
CA TRP A 201 2.08 -17.39 -3.87
C TRP A 201 2.22 -17.87 -5.33
N GLY A 202 1.33 -18.76 -5.78
CA GLY A 202 1.33 -19.32 -7.14
C GLY A 202 0.52 -18.49 -8.12
N SER A 203 0.78 -18.70 -9.41
CA SER A 203 0.00 -18.12 -10.50
C SER A 203 -1.41 -18.68 -10.54
N TRP A 204 -2.33 -17.86 -11.01
CA TRP A 204 -3.69 -18.26 -11.30
C TRP A 204 -3.82 -19.24 -12.44
N GLY A 205 -4.62 -20.28 -12.23
CA GLY A 205 -5.08 -21.19 -13.29
C GLY A 205 -4.11 -22.31 -13.69
N GLU A 206 -2.98 -22.50 -13.01
CA GLU A 206 -2.08 -23.64 -13.26
C GLU A 206 -1.63 -24.35 -11.97
N GLY A 207 -1.97 -25.64 -11.84
CA GLY A 207 -1.37 -26.61 -10.91
C GLY A 207 -2.04 -26.78 -9.53
N ASP A 208 -1.95 -27.99 -8.98
CA ASP A 208 -2.48 -28.36 -7.64
C ASP A 208 -1.89 -27.44 -6.55
N GLY A 209 -2.76 -26.75 -5.81
CA GLY A 209 -2.39 -25.69 -4.85
C GLY A 209 -3.15 -24.37 -4.99
N GLU A 210 -4.17 -24.33 -5.85
CA GLU A 210 -5.33 -23.41 -5.94
C GLU A 210 -5.09 -21.96 -5.46
N ALA A 211 -4.52 -21.11 -6.33
CA ALA A 211 -4.75 -19.67 -6.25
C ALA A 211 -6.26 -19.42 -6.35
N LYS A 212 -6.85 -18.78 -5.32
CA LYS A 212 -8.30 -18.58 -5.18
C LYS A 212 -8.84 -17.48 -6.08
N ASP A 213 -10.11 -17.57 -6.46
CA ASP A 213 -10.82 -16.54 -7.24
C ASP A 213 -10.72 -15.12 -6.62
N ALA A 214 -10.19 -14.13 -7.36
CA ALA A 214 -9.99 -12.72 -7.05
C ALA A 214 -10.88 -11.83 -7.93
N SER A 215 -11.84 -12.40 -8.66
CA SER A 215 -12.96 -11.63 -9.20
C SER A 215 -13.62 -10.79 -8.10
N GLY A 216 -13.71 -11.34 -6.88
CA GLY A 216 -14.17 -10.64 -5.67
C GLY A 216 -13.22 -9.59 -5.09
N ALA A 217 -11.93 -9.58 -5.49
CA ALA A 217 -10.99 -8.52 -5.12
C ALA A 217 -11.28 -7.21 -5.84
N TYR A 218 -11.83 -7.30 -7.06
CA TYR A 218 -12.24 -6.15 -7.82
C TYR A 218 -13.57 -5.61 -7.32
N THR A 219 -13.48 -4.70 -6.36
CA THR A 219 -14.65 -4.01 -5.84
C THR A 219 -15.11 -2.95 -6.83
N GLY A 220 -16.35 -3.04 -7.31
CA GLY A 220 -16.93 -2.01 -8.19
C GLY A 220 -16.94 -0.64 -7.51
N ASN A 221 -16.81 0.44 -8.29
CA ASN A 221 -16.89 1.81 -7.77
C ASN A 221 -18.31 2.16 -7.32
N THR A 222 -18.44 2.86 -6.19
CA THR A 222 -19.69 3.52 -5.80
C THR A 222 -20.06 4.62 -6.80
N LYS A 223 -21.34 5.02 -6.82
CA LYS A 223 -21.82 6.11 -7.70
C LYS A 223 -21.06 7.41 -7.47
N GLU A 224 -20.82 7.76 -6.21
CA GLU A 224 -20.04 8.92 -5.78
C GLU A 224 -18.58 8.86 -6.27
N GLN A 225 -17.91 7.72 -6.15
CA GLN A 225 -16.55 7.52 -6.68
C GLN A 225 -16.49 7.66 -8.20
N LYS A 226 -17.52 7.19 -8.92
CA LYS A 226 -17.63 7.37 -10.38
C LYS A 226 -17.76 8.85 -10.74
N GLU A 227 -18.53 9.62 -9.99
CA GLU A 227 -18.73 11.06 -10.22
C GLU A 227 -17.46 11.87 -9.93
N ILE A 228 -16.74 11.57 -8.84
CA ILE A 228 -15.43 12.18 -8.53
C ILE A 228 -14.40 11.83 -9.62
N PHE A 229 -14.37 10.58 -10.07
CA PHE A 229 -13.48 10.15 -11.14
C PHE A 229 -13.75 10.89 -12.46
N MET A 230 -15.01 11.02 -12.85
CA MET A 230 -15.41 11.78 -14.04
C MET A 230 -14.97 13.25 -13.95
N LYS A 231 -14.98 13.84 -12.75
CA LYS A 231 -14.50 15.22 -12.51
C LYS A 231 -12.98 15.33 -12.56
N GLN A 232 -12.25 14.35 -12.03
CA GLN A 232 -10.77 14.35 -12.00
C GLN A 232 -10.13 14.05 -13.37
N MET A 233 -10.83 13.36 -14.27
CA MET A 233 -10.28 12.95 -15.57
C MET A 233 -10.37 14.00 -16.68
N GLY A 234 -11.05 15.13 -16.46
CA GLY A 234 -11.36 16.08 -17.53
C GLY A 234 -12.26 15.47 -18.62
N GLU A 235 -12.98 16.31 -19.34
CA GLU A 235 -13.88 15.90 -20.43
C GLU A 235 -13.09 15.31 -21.62
N GLY A 236 -12.63 14.06 -21.50
CA GLY A 236 -11.72 13.50 -22.50
C GLY A 236 -11.52 12.00 -22.39
N ILE A 237 -12.59 11.20 -22.35
CA ILE A 237 -12.48 9.76 -22.58
C ILE A 237 -13.12 9.40 -23.91
N ARG A 238 -12.30 8.82 -24.81
CA ARG A 238 -12.78 8.05 -25.96
C ARG A 238 -13.67 6.92 -25.44
N LYS A 239 -14.91 6.91 -25.91
CA LYS A 239 -15.84 5.81 -25.73
C LYS A 239 -15.24 4.56 -26.38
N PHE A 240 -15.17 3.46 -25.63
CA PHE A 240 -15.11 2.11 -26.17
C PHE A 240 -16.53 1.59 -26.31
#